data_AF-A0A2E2UBW1-F1
#
_entry.id   AF-A0A2E2UBW1-F1
#
_cell.length_a   1.000
_cell.length_b   1.000
_cell.length_c   1.000
_cell.angle_alpha   90.00
_cell.angle_beta   90.00
_cell.angle_gamma   90.00
#
_symmetry.space_group_name_H-M   'P 1'
#
loop_
_entity.id
_entity.type
_entity.pdbx_description
1 polymer ?
#
loop_
_entity_poly.entity_id
_entity_poly.type
_entity_poly.pdbx_seq_one_letter_code
_entity_poly.pdbx_strand_id
1 'polypeptide(L)'
;MANNRRIYIINPEFQYRFCLILCGIAFVISLIYPLVVFDIINMLQADYERVLSQLPAGASIIDFQEVQKGAMFLLFMIIIAVLCLTFVAGIIISHKIAGPMYKMTMFLQKIREGGVIHELTFRDGDQFEEVAEELNETLEYLTSRDEDELEYLTEVATYIENIALVVPEDKKPVLEEIQRKIEDFKRLHQTY
;
A
#
# COMPACT_ATOMS: atom_id res chain seq x y z
N MET A 1 -6.04 0.51 28.42
CA MET A 1 -6.97 1.23 27.52
C MET A 1 -6.25 1.45 26.20
N ALA A 2 -6.55 0.62 25.19
CA ALA A 2 -5.90 0.70 23.89
C ALA A 2 -6.32 2.00 23.20
N ASN A 3 -5.34 2.85 22.93
CA ASN A 3 -5.54 4.14 22.27
C ASN A 3 -5.88 3.87 20.80
N ASN A 4 -7.17 3.74 20.48
CA ASN A 4 -7.69 3.68 19.11
C ASN A 4 -7.50 5.06 18.43
N ARG A 5 -6.25 5.40 18.11
CA ARG A 5 -5.95 6.57 17.28
C ARG A 5 -6.41 6.26 15.86
N ARG A 6 -7.64 6.69 15.54
CA ARG A 6 -8.23 6.65 14.18
C ARG A 6 -7.54 7.67 13.26
N ILE A 7 -6.23 7.52 13.06
CA ILE A 7 -5.47 8.35 12.14
C ILE A 7 -5.56 7.70 10.76
N TYR A 8 -6.42 8.25 9.90
CA TYR A 8 -6.61 7.73 8.53
C TYR A 8 -5.46 8.09 7.60
N ILE A 9 -4.73 9.17 7.88
CA ILE A 9 -3.59 9.61 7.07
C ILE A 9 -2.30 9.14 7.72
N ILE A 10 -1.72 8.08 7.18
CA ILE A 10 -0.46 7.49 7.65
C ILE A 10 0.68 7.92 6.73
N ASN A 11 0.46 7.82 5.42
CA ASN A 11 1.41 8.26 4.40
C ASN A 11 0.73 9.31 3.50
N PRO A 12 0.79 10.61 3.87
CA PRO A 12 0.07 11.66 3.17
C PRO A 12 0.50 11.78 1.70
N GLU A 13 1.79 11.60 1.41
CA GLU A 13 2.32 11.71 0.05
C GLU A 13 1.68 10.66 -0.87
N PHE A 14 1.67 9.38 -0.45
CA PHE A 14 1.03 8.31 -1.19
C PHE A 14 -0.49 8.53 -1.30
N GLN A 15 -1.17 8.83 -0.19
CA GLN A 15 -2.62 8.89 -0.15
C GLN A 15 -3.18 10.05 -0.98
N TYR A 16 -2.57 11.25 -0.90
CA TYR A 16 -3.01 12.38 -1.73
C TYR A 16 -2.72 12.14 -3.20
N ARG A 17 -1.56 11.58 -3.55
CA ARG A 17 -1.25 11.23 -4.95
C ARG A 17 -2.26 10.20 -5.51
N PHE A 18 -2.59 9.18 -4.73
CA PHE A 18 -3.61 8.19 -5.10
C PHE A 18 -4.98 8.84 -5.31
N CYS A 19 -5.43 9.68 -4.37
CA CYS A 19 -6.71 10.37 -4.47
C CYS A 19 -6.77 11.33 -5.67
N LEU A 20 -5.69 12.09 -5.94
CA LEU A 20 -5.64 13.01 -7.07
C LEU A 20 -5.69 12.27 -8.41
N ILE A 21 -5.05 11.11 -8.52
CA ILE A 21 -5.14 10.27 -9.73
C ILE A 21 -6.58 9.79 -9.94
N LEU A 22 -7.24 9.26 -8.89
CA LEU A 22 -8.64 8.83 -8.98
C LEU A 22 -9.59 9.97 -9.32
N CYS A 23 -9.45 11.12 -8.67
CA CYS A 23 -10.23 12.32 -8.97
C CYS A 23 -9.97 12.83 -10.39
N GLY A 24 -8.73 12.78 -10.87
CA GLY A 24 -8.38 13.17 -12.24
C GLY A 24 -9.06 12.29 -13.28
N ILE A 25 -9.03 10.96 -13.09
CA ILE A 25 -9.73 10.01 -13.96
C ILE A 25 -11.23 10.24 -13.92
N ALA A 26 -11.82 10.35 -12.72
CA ALA A 26 -13.24 10.59 -12.54
C ALA A 26 -13.68 11.92 -13.19
N PHE A 27 -12.86 12.97 -13.07
CA PHE A 27 -13.11 14.26 -13.69
C PHE A 27 -13.15 14.13 -15.22
N VAL A 28 -12.12 13.52 -15.83
CA VAL A 28 -12.05 13.36 -17.30
C VAL A 28 -13.26 12.58 -17.82
N ILE A 29 -13.64 11.47 -17.16
CA ILE A 29 -14.82 10.68 -17.53
C ILE A 29 -16.10 11.52 -17.37
N SER A 30 -16.19 12.34 -16.32
CA SER A 30 -17.37 13.14 -16.04
C SER A 30 -17.62 14.26 -17.07
N LEU A 31 -16.59 14.73 -17.77
CA LEU A 31 -16.71 15.78 -18.79
C LEU A 31 -17.55 15.36 -20.01
N ILE A 32 -17.76 14.06 -20.21
CA ILE A 32 -18.61 13.56 -21.31
C ILE A 32 -20.05 14.03 -21.14
N TYR A 33 -20.58 14.07 -19.90
CA TYR A 33 -21.99 14.38 -19.68
C TYR A 33 -22.37 15.83 -20.03
N PRO A 34 -21.61 16.87 -19.60
CA PRO A 34 -21.88 18.24 -20.04
C PRO A 34 -21.86 18.41 -21.56
N LEU A 35 -20.92 17.76 -22.26
CA LEU A 35 -20.84 17.84 -23.72
C LEU A 35 -22.08 17.24 -24.38
N VAL A 36 -22.47 16.02 -23.98
CA VAL A 36 -23.66 15.35 -24.51
C VAL A 36 -24.94 16.13 -24.21
N VAL A 37 -25.10 16.64 -22.98
CA VAL A 37 -26.28 17.42 -22.61
C VAL A 37 -26.34 18.74 -23.36
N PHE A 38 -25.20 19.41 -23.56
CA PHE A 38 -25.12 20.63 -24.37
C PHE A 38 -25.60 20.37 -25.80
N ASP A 39 -25.11 19.31 -26.44
CA ASP A 39 -25.49 18.94 -27.80
C ASP A 39 -26.97 18.57 -27.89
N ILE A 40 -27.50 17.80 -26.93
CA ILE A 40 -28.92 17.43 -26.88
C ILE A 40 -29.81 18.68 -26.74
N ILE A 41 -29.47 19.62 -25.86
CA ILE A 41 -30.28 20.82 -25.67
C ILE A 41 -30.28 21.69 -26.94
N ASN A 42 -29.13 21.84 -27.62
CA ASN A 42 -29.05 22.57 -28.89
C ASN A 42 -29.87 21.89 -30.00
N MET A 43 -29.83 20.55 -30.07
CA MET A 43 -30.64 19.77 -31.01
C MET A 43 -32.15 19.98 -30.73
N LEU A 44 -32.56 19.89 -29.46
CA LEU A 44 -33.95 20.12 -29.06
C LEU A 44 -34.42 21.55 -29.35
N GLN A 45 -33.55 22.55 -29.15
CA GLN A 45 -33.86 23.93 -29.50
C GLN A 45 -34.10 24.08 -31.01
N ALA A 46 -33.21 23.53 -31.84
CA ALA A 46 -33.34 23.61 -33.29
C ALA A 46 -34.63 22.94 -33.81
N ASP A 47 -35.00 21.79 -33.25
CA ASP A 47 -36.25 21.11 -33.61
C ASP A 47 -37.48 21.85 -33.10
N TYR A 48 -37.40 22.45 -31.91
CA TYR A 48 -38.47 23.29 -31.37
C TYR A 48 -38.72 24.54 -32.23
N GLU A 49 -37.66 25.23 -32.68
CA GLU A 49 -37.78 26.40 -33.57
C GLU A 49 -38.42 26.04 -34.92
N ARG A 50 -38.10 24.86 -35.48
CA ARG A 50 -38.73 24.36 -36.71
C ARG A 50 -40.23 24.15 -36.54
N VAL A 51 -40.66 23.55 -35.43
CA VAL A 51 -42.09 23.32 -35.15
C VAL A 51 -42.81 24.63 -34.85
N LEU A 52 -42.20 25.51 -34.06
CA LEU A 52 -42.79 26.81 -33.70
C LEU A 52 -43.07 27.67 -34.93
N SER A 53 -42.20 27.61 -35.95
CA SER A 53 -42.40 28.32 -37.23
C SER A 53 -43.65 27.90 -38.02
N GLN A 54 -44.25 26.76 -37.67
CA GLN A 54 -45.46 26.21 -38.31
C GLN A 54 -46.73 26.44 -37.48
N LEU A 55 -46.61 26.95 -36.26
CA LEU A 55 -47.73 27.18 -35.35
C LEU A 55 -48.29 28.61 -35.47
N PRO A 56 -49.59 28.80 -35.18
CA PRO A 56 -50.19 30.13 -35.15
C PRO A 56 -49.57 31.03 -34.07
N ALA A 57 -49.58 32.34 -34.32
CA ALA A 57 -49.03 33.34 -33.40
C ALA A 57 -49.72 33.25 -32.01
N GLY A 58 -48.93 33.09 -30.95
CA GLY A 58 -49.41 32.96 -29.56
C GLY A 58 -49.04 31.65 -28.85
N ALA A 59 -48.31 30.74 -29.51
CA ALA A 59 -47.75 29.56 -28.85
C ALA A 59 -46.73 29.95 -27.76
N SER A 60 -46.72 29.20 -26.65
CA SER A 60 -45.78 29.40 -25.54
C SER A 60 -44.35 29.16 -25.98
N ILE A 61 -43.46 30.15 -25.78
CA ILE A 61 -42.04 30.11 -26.13
C ILE A 61 -41.25 29.50 -24.97
N ILE A 62 -40.46 28.46 -25.23
CA ILE A 62 -39.52 27.90 -24.26
C ILE A 62 -38.20 28.68 -24.35
N ASP A 63 -37.68 29.14 -23.21
CA ASP A 63 -36.35 29.73 -23.12
C ASP A 63 -35.29 28.64 -22.94
N PHE A 64 -34.76 28.15 -24.07
CA PHE A 64 -33.71 27.13 -24.08
C PHE A 64 -32.39 27.61 -23.46
N GLN A 65 -32.14 28.91 -23.40
CA GLN A 65 -30.92 29.44 -22.75
C GLN A 65 -31.00 29.25 -21.25
N GLU A 66 -32.14 29.54 -20.63
CA GLU A 66 -32.34 29.31 -19.19
C GLU A 66 -32.35 27.81 -18.84
N VAL A 67 -32.95 26.97 -19.70
CA VAL A 67 -32.88 25.51 -19.55
C VAL A 67 -31.42 25.02 -19.61
N GLN A 68 -30.65 25.51 -20.58
CA GLN A 68 -29.24 25.14 -20.74
C GLN A 68 -28.40 25.58 -19.54
N LYS A 69 -28.53 26.83 -19.09
CA LYS A 69 -27.80 27.33 -17.90
C LYS A 69 -28.13 26.52 -16.66
N GLY A 70 -29.42 26.22 -16.43
CA GLY A 70 -29.87 25.40 -15.32
C GLY A 70 -29.29 23.99 -15.36
N ALA A 71 -29.31 23.34 -16.53
CA ALA A 71 -28.74 22.02 -16.73
C ALA A 71 -27.22 22.01 -16.51
N MET A 72 -26.49 22.98 -17.06
CA MET A 72 -25.03 23.08 -16.89
C MET A 72 -24.63 23.35 -15.44
N PHE A 73 -25.36 24.22 -14.75
CA PHE A 73 -25.13 24.48 -13.33
C PHE A 73 -25.37 23.23 -12.47
N LEU A 74 -26.46 22.50 -12.74
CA LEU A 74 -26.74 21.24 -12.04
C LEU A 74 -25.65 20.20 -12.29
N LEU A 75 -25.22 20.02 -13.54
CA LEU A 75 -24.14 19.09 -13.88
C LEU A 75 -22.81 19.46 -13.22
N PHE A 76 -22.48 20.75 -13.17
CA PHE A 76 -21.30 21.24 -12.46
C PHE A 76 -21.34 20.87 -10.97
N MET A 77 -22.49 21.07 -10.31
CA MET A 77 -22.67 20.67 -8.90
C MET A 77 -22.55 19.15 -8.71
N ILE A 78 -23.10 18.36 -9.63
CA ILE A 78 -22.98 16.90 -9.61
C ILE A 78 -21.52 16.47 -9.75
N ILE A 79 -20.76 17.08 -10.67
CA ILE A 79 -19.33 16.78 -10.85
C ILE A 79 -18.56 17.06 -9.56
N ILE A 80 -18.78 18.23 -8.94
CA ILE A 80 -18.14 18.56 -7.65
C ILE A 80 -18.49 17.50 -6.59
N ALA A 81 -19.77 17.15 -6.47
CA ALA A 81 -20.22 16.16 -5.48
C ALA A 81 -19.55 14.78 -5.70
N VAL A 82 -19.47 14.33 -6.96
CA VAL A 82 -18.81 13.08 -7.34
C VAL A 82 -17.30 13.13 -7.04
N LEU A 83 -16.63 14.25 -7.31
CA LEU A 83 -15.21 14.41 -6.99
C LEU A 83 -14.95 14.40 -5.48
N CYS A 84 -15.78 15.10 -4.69
CA CYS A 84 -15.68 15.06 -3.23
C CYS A 84 -15.88 13.64 -2.69
N LEU A 85 -16.88 12.92 -3.19
CA LEU A 85 -17.14 11.53 -2.79
C LEU A 85 -15.98 10.62 -3.18
N THR A 86 -15.45 10.76 -4.40
CA THR A 86 -14.31 10.00 -4.90
C THR A 86 -13.06 10.26 -4.06
N PHE A 87 -12.82 11.50 -3.68
CA PHE A 87 -11.69 11.87 -2.83
C PHE A 87 -11.78 11.22 -1.44
N VAL A 88 -12.95 11.32 -0.80
CA VAL A 88 -13.18 10.69 0.51
C VAL A 88 -13.03 9.17 0.43
N ALA A 89 -13.63 8.54 -0.59
CA ALA A 89 -13.48 7.10 -0.83
C ALA A 89 -12.01 6.73 -1.07
N GLY A 90 -11.28 7.53 -1.84
CA GLY A 90 -9.85 7.35 -2.09
C GLY A 90 -9.01 7.37 -0.80
N ILE A 91 -9.30 8.27 0.14
CA ILE A 91 -8.61 8.32 1.44
C ILE A 91 -8.90 7.04 2.25
N ILE A 92 -10.15 6.59 2.29
CA ILE A 92 -10.54 5.39 3.04
C ILE A 92 -9.89 4.13 2.44
N ILE A 93 -9.90 3.99 1.11
CA ILE A 93 -9.30 2.85 0.42
C ILE A 93 -7.78 2.87 0.58
N SER A 94 -7.13 4.02 0.33
CA SER A 94 -5.68 4.15 0.44
C SER A 94 -5.16 3.94 1.87
N HIS A 95 -5.98 4.18 2.90
CA HIS A 95 -5.62 3.87 4.28
C HIS A 95 -5.35 2.37 4.50
N LYS A 96 -6.17 1.50 3.90
CA LYS A 96 -6.01 0.03 3.97
C LYS A 96 -4.76 -0.49 3.25
N ILE A 97 -4.12 0.35 2.45
CA ILE A 97 -2.86 0.07 1.74
C ILE A 97 -1.69 0.70 2.50
N ALA A 98 -1.81 1.98 2.87
CA ALA A 98 -0.73 2.73 3.51
C ALA A 98 -0.42 2.23 4.93
N GLY A 99 -1.44 1.77 5.66
CA GLY A 99 -1.29 1.19 7.00
C GLY A 99 -0.36 -0.03 7.04
N PRO A 100 -0.69 -1.13 6.33
CA PRO A 100 0.14 -2.33 6.31
C PRO A 100 1.55 -2.05 5.78
N MET A 101 1.68 -1.23 4.73
CA MET A 101 2.99 -0.85 4.18
C MET A 101 3.87 -0.09 5.17
N TYR A 102 3.29 0.81 5.96
CA TYR A 102 4.02 1.51 7.03
C TYR A 102 4.45 0.53 8.13
N LYS A 103 3.55 -0.36 8.58
CA LYS A 103 3.85 -1.38 9.58
C LYS A 103 4.98 -2.31 9.12
N MET A 104 4.94 -2.76 7.86
CA MET A 104 5.98 -3.59 7.25
C MET A 104 7.33 -2.87 7.18
N THR A 105 7.34 -1.59 6.80
CA THR A 105 8.57 -0.79 6.79
C THR A 105 9.18 -0.71 8.18
N MET A 106 8.37 -0.44 9.20
CA MET A 106 8.84 -0.39 10.58
C MET A 106 9.32 -1.75 11.10
N PHE A 107 8.66 -2.83 10.67
CA PHE A 107 9.05 -4.19 11.01
C PHE A 107 10.42 -4.55 10.45
N LEU A 108 10.64 -4.33 9.15
CA LEU A 108 11.94 -4.56 8.50
C LEU A 108 13.05 -3.68 9.09
N GLN A 109 12.74 -2.45 9.50
CA GLN A 109 13.71 -1.58 10.20
C GLN A 109 14.15 -2.18 11.53
N LYS A 110 13.20 -2.69 12.33
CA LYS A 110 13.53 -3.33 13.61
C LYS A 110 14.39 -4.57 13.44
N ILE A 111 14.09 -5.41 12.43
CA ILE A 111 14.93 -6.58 12.12
C ILE A 111 16.36 -6.12 11.79
N ARG A 112 16.51 -5.11 10.93
CA ARG A 112 17.83 -4.57 10.57
C ARG A 112 18.60 -3.99 11.75
N GLU A 113 17.90 -3.49 12.77
CA GLU A 113 18.49 -2.97 14.00
C GLU A 113 18.86 -4.06 15.02
N GLY A 114 18.66 -5.35 14.69
CA GLY A 114 18.88 -6.47 15.61
C GLY A 114 17.78 -6.57 16.68
N GLY A 115 16.60 -6.04 16.41
CA GLY A 115 15.44 -6.18 17.27
C GLY A 115 14.84 -7.58 17.18
N VAL A 116 14.21 -8.02 18.28
CA VAL A 116 13.53 -9.33 18.36
C VAL A 116 12.52 -9.49 17.21
N ILE A 117 12.65 -10.57 16.46
CA ILE A 117 11.71 -10.94 15.39
C ILE A 117 10.42 -11.46 16.03
N HIS A 118 9.29 -10.95 15.53
CA HIS A 118 7.96 -11.34 15.96
C HIS A 118 7.09 -11.49 14.71
N GLU A 119 5.98 -12.20 14.81
CA GLU A 119 5.05 -12.39 13.70
C GLU A 119 4.51 -11.04 13.20
N LEU A 120 4.70 -10.75 11.92
CA LEU A 120 4.07 -9.63 11.23
C LEU A 120 2.64 -10.01 10.87
N THR A 121 1.68 -9.21 11.34
CA THR A 121 0.26 -9.34 10.98
C THR A 121 -0.29 -8.00 10.54
N PHE A 122 -1.31 -7.94 9.69
CA PHE A 122 -2.04 -6.69 9.45
C PHE A 122 -3.40 -6.70 10.13
N ARG A 123 -4.12 -5.58 10.05
CA ARG A 123 -5.46 -5.47 10.64
C ARG A 123 -6.47 -6.10 9.67
N ASP A 124 -7.52 -6.72 10.21
CA ASP A 124 -8.64 -7.22 9.43
C ASP A 124 -9.12 -6.23 8.35
N GLY A 125 -9.07 -6.69 7.10
CA GLY A 125 -9.50 -5.94 5.93
C GLY A 125 -8.53 -4.87 5.43
N ASP A 126 -7.32 -4.79 5.97
CA ASP A 126 -6.17 -4.19 5.28
C ASP A 126 -5.75 -5.08 4.08
N GLN A 127 -4.86 -4.58 3.23
CA GLN A 127 -4.35 -5.31 2.06
C GLN A 127 -3.01 -5.99 2.38
N PHE A 128 -2.62 -6.96 1.55
CA PHE A 128 -1.32 -7.65 1.55
C PHE A 128 -1.08 -8.60 2.71
N GLU A 129 -2.12 -9.24 3.27
CA GLU A 129 -1.94 -10.25 4.32
C GLU A 129 -1.03 -11.40 3.84
N GLU A 130 -1.15 -11.77 2.57
CA GLU A 130 -0.30 -12.76 1.91
C GLU A 130 1.19 -12.39 1.93
N VAL A 131 1.52 -11.09 1.92
CA VAL A 131 2.91 -10.62 2.00
C VAL A 131 3.43 -10.72 3.44
N ALA A 132 2.56 -10.52 4.43
CA ALA A 132 2.94 -10.70 5.83
C ALA A 132 3.21 -12.17 6.14
N GLU A 133 2.35 -13.07 5.66
CA GLU A 133 2.51 -14.53 5.77
C GLU A 133 3.83 -14.99 5.16
N GLU A 134 4.08 -14.68 3.88
CA GLU A 134 5.33 -15.05 3.19
C GLU A 134 6.58 -14.47 3.87
N LEU A 135 6.51 -13.25 4.41
CA LEU A 135 7.63 -12.66 5.13
C LEU A 135 7.89 -13.39 6.45
N ASN A 136 6.85 -13.79 7.18
CA ASN A 136 6.99 -14.56 8.40
C ASN A 136 7.61 -15.93 8.12
N GLU A 137 7.09 -16.66 7.13
CA GLU A 137 7.63 -17.97 6.73
C GLU A 137 9.11 -17.85 6.30
N THR A 138 9.44 -16.81 5.55
CA THR A 138 10.82 -16.54 5.14
C THR A 138 11.73 -16.30 6.35
N LEU A 139 11.28 -15.50 7.32
CA LEU A 139 12.06 -15.21 8.52
C LEU A 139 12.23 -16.46 9.40
N GLU A 140 11.17 -17.26 9.56
CA GLU A 140 11.23 -18.54 10.27
C GLU A 140 12.20 -19.51 9.61
N TYR A 141 12.18 -19.60 8.28
CA TYR A 141 13.15 -20.40 7.52
C TYR A 141 14.60 -19.92 7.74
N LEU A 142 14.83 -18.61 7.75
CA LEU A 142 16.18 -18.07 7.99
C LEU A 142 16.65 -18.32 9.42
N THR A 143 15.78 -18.11 10.42
CA THR A 143 16.11 -18.36 11.83
C THR A 143 16.39 -19.84 12.08
N SER A 144 15.55 -20.75 11.57
CA SER A 144 15.80 -22.19 11.71
C SER A 144 17.08 -22.63 11.02
N ARG A 145 17.39 -22.10 9.84
CA ARG A 145 18.65 -22.37 9.15
C ARG A 145 19.87 -21.89 9.94
N ASP A 146 19.78 -20.72 10.57
CA ASP A 146 20.85 -20.19 11.41
C ASP A 146 21.05 -21.05 12.68
N GLU A 147 19.96 -21.55 13.27
CA GLU A 147 20.01 -22.51 14.40
C GLU A 147 20.69 -23.82 13.99
N ASP A 148 20.33 -24.40 12.84
CA ASP A 148 20.95 -25.61 12.29
C ASP A 148 22.45 -25.40 12.01
N GLU A 149 22.83 -24.24 11.45
CA GLU A 149 24.24 -23.89 11.21
C GLU A 149 25.03 -23.77 12.53
N LEU A 150 24.44 -23.17 13.58
CA LEU A 150 25.05 -23.08 14.90
C LEU A 150 25.18 -24.44 15.58
N GLU A 151 24.21 -25.34 15.43
CA GLU A 151 24.28 -26.71 15.91
C GLU A 151 25.43 -27.47 15.23
N TYR A 152 25.50 -27.40 13.90
CA TYR A 152 26.59 -28.04 13.13
C TYR A 152 27.97 -27.50 13.52
N LEU A 153 28.13 -26.19 13.70
CA LEU A 153 29.39 -25.60 14.17
C LEU A 153 29.76 -26.05 15.59
N THR A 154 28.76 -26.30 16.43
CA THR A 154 28.97 -26.87 17.77
C THR A 154 29.54 -28.28 17.67
N GLU A 155 28.97 -29.11 16.81
CA GLU A 155 29.44 -30.47 16.55
C GLU A 155 30.89 -30.48 16.04
N VAL A 156 31.20 -29.62 15.05
CA VAL A 156 32.56 -29.46 14.51
C VAL A 156 33.55 -29.03 15.59
N ALA A 157 33.17 -28.10 16.47
CA ALA A 157 34.02 -27.67 17.59
C ALA A 157 34.36 -28.84 18.54
N THR A 158 33.38 -29.70 18.83
CA THR A 158 33.59 -30.92 19.64
C THR A 158 34.54 -31.91 18.96
N TYR A 159 34.45 -32.11 17.64
CA TYR A 159 35.41 -32.95 16.92
C TYR A 159 36.84 -32.40 16.99
N ILE A 160 37.00 -31.09 16.85
CA ILE A 160 38.31 -30.43 16.95
C ILE A 160 38.89 -30.59 18.35
N GLU A 161 38.08 -30.43 19.40
CA GLU A 161 38.49 -30.64 20.79
C GLU A 161 39.00 -32.07 21.01
N ASN A 162 38.28 -33.08 20.51
CA ASN A 162 38.70 -34.47 20.59
C ASN A 162 40.02 -34.72 19.84
N ILE A 163 40.23 -34.10 18.67
CA ILE A 163 41.49 -34.21 17.92
C ILE A 163 42.65 -33.52 18.68
N ALA A 164 42.39 -32.40 19.34
CA ALA A 164 43.40 -31.67 20.11
C ALA A 164 44.05 -32.52 21.23
N LEU A 165 43.32 -33.52 21.74
CA LEU A 165 43.82 -34.47 22.75
C LEU A 165 44.86 -35.46 22.21
N VAL A 166 44.89 -35.71 20.90
CA VAL A 166 45.71 -36.78 20.29
C VAL A 166 46.79 -36.26 19.33
N VAL A 167 46.78 -34.97 18.96
CA VAL A 167 47.77 -34.40 18.06
C VAL A 167 49.07 -33.97 18.76
N PRO A 168 50.20 -33.94 18.03
CA PRO A 168 51.46 -33.38 18.51
C PRO A 168 51.36 -31.91 18.95
N GLU A 169 52.19 -31.51 19.92
CA GLU A 169 52.22 -30.15 20.49
C GLU A 169 52.43 -29.05 19.44
N ASP A 170 53.16 -29.31 18.35
CA ASP A 170 53.39 -28.31 17.29
C ASP A 170 52.13 -27.98 16.47
N LYS A 171 51.08 -28.82 16.55
CA LYS A 171 49.80 -28.64 15.84
C LYS A 171 48.72 -28.00 16.69
N LYS A 172 48.82 -28.08 18.02
CA LYS A 172 47.83 -27.51 18.95
C LYS A 172 47.53 -26.02 18.72
N PRO A 173 48.52 -25.15 18.44
CA PRO A 173 48.25 -23.73 18.20
C PRO A 173 47.30 -23.47 17.02
N VAL A 174 47.32 -24.33 15.99
CA VAL A 174 46.42 -24.20 14.84
C VAL A 174 44.99 -24.60 15.21
N LEU A 175 44.82 -25.66 16.00
CA LEU A 175 43.49 -26.10 16.45
C LEU A 175 42.86 -25.07 17.40
N GLU A 176 43.66 -24.49 18.30
CA GLU A 176 43.24 -23.38 19.17
C GLU A 176 42.80 -22.15 18.34
N GLU A 177 43.50 -21.83 17.26
CA GLU A 177 43.09 -20.74 16.35
C GLU A 177 41.75 -21.03 15.67
N ILE A 178 41.52 -22.28 15.23
CA ILE A 178 40.25 -22.68 14.61
C ILE A 178 39.11 -22.60 15.63
N GLN A 179 39.31 -23.12 16.84
CA GLN A 179 38.31 -23.05 17.92
C GLN A 179 37.94 -21.60 18.23
N ARG A 180 38.93 -20.71 18.33
CA ARG A 180 38.68 -19.28 18.54
C ARG A 180 37.84 -18.68 17.42
N LYS A 181 38.14 -19.00 16.15
CA LYS A 181 37.35 -18.49 15.00
C LYS A 181 35.91 -19.00 15.01
N ILE A 182 35.69 -20.24 15.43
CA ILE A 182 34.33 -20.81 15.58
C ILE A 182 33.59 -20.09 16.72
N GLU A 183 34.22 -19.88 17.87
CA GLU A 183 33.62 -19.11 18.97
C GLU A 183 33.28 -17.67 18.57
N ASP A 184 34.19 -16.99 17.86
CA ASP A 184 33.97 -15.64 17.36
C ASP A 184 32.76 -15.60 16.42
N PHE A 185 32.64 -16.56 15.50
CA PHE A 185 31.50 -16.68 14.59
C PHE A 185 30.18 -16.90 15.35
N LYS A 186 30.17 -17.83 16.32
CA LYS A 186 28.98 -18.10 17.14
C LYS A 186 28.55 -16.88 17.95
N ARG A 187 29.49 -16.13 18.52
CA ARG A 187 29.20 -14.88 19.25
C ARG A 187 28.59 -13.80 18.35
N LEU A 188 29.12 -13.66 17.12
CA LEU A 188 28.59 -12.73 16.13
C LEU A 188 27.13 -13.05 15.77
N HIS A 189 26.75 -14.33 15.72
CA HIS A 189 25.43 -14.76 15.26
C HIS A 189 24.43 -15.06 16.39
N GLN A 190 24.86 -15.19 17.65
CA GLN A 190 23.98 -15.31 18.83
C GLN A 190 23.32 -13.98 19.28
N THR A 191 23.63 -12.86 18.63
CA THR A 191 23.10 -11.53 19.00
C THR A 191 21.85 -11.14 18.19
N TYR A 192 21.37 -12.02 17.31
CA TYR A 192 20.20 -11.81 16.45
C TYR A 192 18.99 -12.63 16.94
#